data_AF-A0A7C6V2W2-F1
#
_entry.id   AF-A0A7C6V2W2-F1
#
_cell.length_a   1.000
_cell.length_b   1.000
_cell.length_c   1.000
_cell.angle_alpha   90.00
_cell.angle_beta   90.00
_cell.angle_gamma   90.00
#
_symmetry.space_group_name_H-M   'P 1'
#
loop_
_entity.id
_entity.type
_entity.pdbx_description
1 polymer ?
#
loop_
_entity_poly.entity_id
_entity_poly.type
_entity_poly.pdbx_seq_one_letter_code
_entity_poly.pdbx_strand_id
1 'polypeptide(L)'
;MGNSGQLPRKFWEELLQLYDEFIKLGKTDERTLEMLEKADLLREGTIMGKEILETFPHLDFKDVDAFVKRGMRERIVEELRKAPE
;
A
#
# COMPACT_ATOMS: atom_id res chain seq x y z
N MET A 1 2.89 13.12 -11.37
CA MET A 1 1.51 13.25 -10.88
C MET A 1 0.90 11.87 -11.02
N GLY A 2 0.84 11.11 -9.92
CA GLY A 2 0.30 9.75 -9.91
C GLY A 2 -1.20 9.81 -10.22
N ASN A 3 -1.64 9.02 -11.19
CA ASN A 3 -2.98 9.06 -11.76
C ASN A 3 -3.96 8.18 -10.95
N SER A 4 -3.83 8.16 -9.62
CA SER A 4 -4.64 7.32 -8.72
C SER A 4 -6.12 7.70 -8.71
N GLY A 5 -6.45 8.95 -9.09
CA GLY A 5 -7.84 9.44 -9.19
C GLY A 5 -8.69 8.85 -10.31
N GLN A 6 -8.23 7.84 -11.07
CA GLN A 6 -8.96 7.25 -12.20
C GLN A 6 -9.02 5.71 -12.20
N LEU A 7 -8.50 5.03 -11.18
CA LEU A 7 -8.51 3.57 -11.16
C LEU A 7 -9.92 3.04 -10.80
N PRO A 8 -10.45 2.07 -11.56
CA PRO A 8 -11.81 1.58 -11.36
C PRO A 8 -11.94 0.79 -10.06
N ARG A 9 -13.15 0.69 -9.51
CA ARG A 9 -13.42 -0.06 -8.26
C ARG A 9 -12.81 -1.47 -8.26
N LYS A 10 -13.01 -2.23 -9.35
CA LYS A 10 -12.48 -3.59 -9.50
C LYS A 10 -10.96 -3.68 -9.33
N PHE A 11 -10.22 -2.66 -9.75
CA PHE A 11 -8.78 -2.61 -9.57
C PHE A 11 -8.42 -2.57 -8.08
N TRP A 12 -9.12 -1.74 -7.30
CA TRP A 12 -8.87 -1.61 -5.87
C TRP A 12 -9.33 -2.84 -5.08
N GLU A 13 -10.40 -3.50 -5.49
CA GLU A 13 -10.86 -4.76 -4.89
C GLU A 13 -9.82 -5.87 -5.08
N GLU A 14 -9.31 -6.02 -6.30
CA GLU A 14 -8.25 -6.98 -6.63
C GLU A 14 -6.96 -6.67 -5.86
N LEU A 15 -6.54 -5.39 -5.84
CA LEU A 15 -5.35 -4.98 -5.11
C LEU A 15 -5.49 -5.23 -3.60
N LEU A 16 -6.65 -4.94 -3.02
CA LEU A 16 -6.90 -5.20 -1.60
C LEU A 16 -6.78 -6.70 -1.28
N GLN A 17 -7.34 -7.56 -2.13
CA GLN A 17 -7.22 -9.00 -1.96
C GLN A 17 -5.75 -9.46 -1.98
N LEU A 18 -5.01 -9.06 -3.02
CA LEU A 18 -3.59 -9.41 -3.17
C LEU A 18 -2.74 -8.89 -2.02
N TYR A 19 -3.02 -7.66 -1.56
CA TYR A 19 -2.31 -7.06 -0.45
C TYR A 19 -2.59 -7.76 0.88
N ASP A 20 -3.84 -8.18 1.12
CA ASP A 20 -4.20 -8.96 2.30
C ASP A 20 -3.55 -10.36 2.28
N GLU A 21 -3.41 -10.98 1.11
CA GLU A 21 -2.67 -12.23 0.94
C GLU A 21 -1.17 -12.04 1.21
N PHE A 22 -0.57 -10.96 0.71
CA PHE A 22 0.81 -10.59 0.99
C PHE A 22 1.07 -10.43 2.49
N ILE A 23 0.22 -9.69 3.21
CA ILE A 23 0.35 -9.49 4.66
C ILE A 23 0.30 -10.83 5.40
N LYS A 24 -0.59 -11.74 5.00
CA LYS A 24 -0.77 -13.06 5.65
C LYS A 24 0.38 -14.02 5.38
N LEU A 25 0.85 -14.07 4.13
CA LEU A 25 1.83 -15.06 3.68
C LEU A 25 3.28 -14.56 3.77
N GLY A 26 3.48 -13.25 3.89
CA GLY A 26 4.80 -12.61 3.85
C GLY A 26 5.50 -12.71 2.49
N LYS A 27 4.76 -13.05 1.43
CA LYS A 27 5.28 -13.23 0.07
C LYS A 27 4.50 -12.33 -0.87
N THR A 28 5.22 -11.57 -1.69
CA THR A 28 4.67 -10.73 -2.76
C THR A 28 4.94 -11.41 -4.09
N ASP A 29 3.98 -11.40 -5.00
CA ASP A 29 4.17 -11.80 -6.39
C ASP A 29 4.33 -10.58 -7.31
N GLU A 30 4.73 -10.85 -8.55
CA GLU A 30 4.97 -9.81 -9.56
C GLU A 30 3.70 -8.98 -9.82
N ARG A 31 2.53 -9.62 -9.88
CA ARG A 31 1.23 -8.96 -10.08
C ARG A 31 0.93 -7.95 -8.97
N THR A 32 1.17 -8.32 -7.71
CA THR A 32 0.96 -7.42 -6.57
C THR A 32 1.87 -6.20 -6.67
N LEU A 33 3.13 -6.39 -7.06
CA LEU A 33 4.08 -5.28 -7.26
C LEU A 33 3.64 -4.34 -8.40
N GLU A 34 3.24 -4.89 -9.55
CA GLU A 34 2.75 -4.11 -10.70
C GLU A 34 1.52 -3.26 -10.35
N MET A 35 0.58 -3.83 -9.60
CA MET A 35 -0.62 -3.09 -9.17
C MET A 35 -0.29 -2.02 -8.14
N LEU A 36 0.60 -2.28 -7.19
CA LEU A 36 1.07 -1.26 -6.25
C LEU A 36 1.81 -0.13 -6.98
N GLU A 37 2.61 -0.44 -8.00
CA GLU A 37 3.28 0.56 -8.83
C GLU A 37 2.27 1.41 -9.61
N LYS A 38 1.31 0.77 -10.27
CA LYS A 38 0.25 1.46 -11.03
C LYS A 38 -0.60 2.39 -10.15
N ALA A 39 -0.76 2.03 -8.89
CA ALA A 39 -1.46 2.84 -7.88
C ALA A 39 -0.57 3.92 -7.22
N ASP A 40 0.72 4.02 -7.60
CA ASP A 40 1.75 4.87 -6.97
C ASP A 40 2.00 4.55 -5.47
N LEU A 41 1.56 3.37 -5.02
CA LEU A 41 1.61 2.94 -3.63
C LEU A 41 2.99 2.43 -3.20
N LEU A 42 3.85 1.99 -4.12
CA LEU A 42 5.25 1.65 -3.79
C LEU A 42 6.02 2.88 -3.31
N ARG A 43 5.83 4.01 -4.00
CA ARG A 43 6.44 5.28 -3.64
C ARG A 43 5.84 5.81 -2.35
N GLU A 44 4.51 5.78 -2.22
CA GLU A 44 3.81 6.23 -1.02
C GLU A 44 4.28 5.45 0.23
N GLY A 45 4.38 4.13 0.15
CA GLY A 45 4.89 3.30 1.25
C GLY A 45 6.35 3.59 1.62
N THR A 46 7.19 3.90 0.62
CA THR A 46 8.59 4.30 0.86
C THR A 46 8.68 5.63 1.60
N ILE A 47 7.86 6.62 1.21
CA ILE A 47 7.81 7.92 1.88
C ILE A 47 7.31 7.76 3.31
N MET A 48 6.21 7.00 3.50
CA MET A 48 5.65 6.72 4.82
C MET A 48 6.68 6.07 5.75
N GLY A 49 7.41 5.05 5.28
CA GLY A 49 8.45 4.39 6.07
C GLY A 49 9.57 5.36 6.47
N LYS A 50 9.99 6.23 5.56
CA LYS A 50 11.00 7.25 5.84
C LYS A 50 10.50 8.25 6.90
N GLU A 51 9.28 8.75 6.78
CA GLU A 51 8.69 9.71 7.72
C GLU A 51 8.56 9.10 9.14
N ILE A 52 8.18 7.82 9.23
CA ILE A 52 8.10 7.10 10.50
C ILE A 52 9.49 6.97 11.13
N LEU A 53 10.51 6.58 10.37
CA LEU A 53 11.89 6.46 10.86
C LEU A 53 12.46 7.80 11.33
N GLU A 54 12.16 8.88 10.60
CA GLU A 54 12.60 10.24 10.97
C GLU A 54 11.88 10.74 12.24
N THR A 55 10.60 10.42 12.40
CA THR A 55 9.79 10.82 13.57
C THR A 55 10.10 9.99 14.81
N PHE A 56 10.35 8.69 14.63
CA PHE A 56 10.56 7.71 15.69
C PHE A 56 11.88 6.95 15.48
N PRO A 57 13.04 7.60 15.67
CA PRO A 57 14.35 7.03 15.35
C PRO A 57 14.76 5.83 16.24
N HIS A 58 13.97 5.52 17.27
CA HIS A 58 14.17 4.36 18.14
C HIS A 58 13.46 3.09 17.63
N LEU A 59 12.56 3.22 16.66
CA LEU A 59 11.89 2.07 16.05
C LEU A 59 12.87 1.32 15.15
N ASP A 60 12.78 0.00 15.17
CA ASP A 60 13.50 -0.83 14.22
C ASP A 60 12.73 -0.96 12.90
N PHE A 61 13.38 -1.55 11.89
CA PHE A 61 12.76 -1.73 10.58
C PHE A 61 11.48 -2.59 10.62
N LYS A 62 11.38 -3.56 11.55
CA LYS A 62 10.21 -4.45 11.65
C LYS A 62 9.01 -3.71 12.23
N ASP A 63 9.25 -2.86 13.23
CA ASP A 63 8.21 -2.01 13.79
C ASP A 63 7.67 -1.05 12.71
N VAL A 64 8.57 -0.42 11.95
CA VAL A 64 8.20 0.47 10.85
C VAL A 64 7.47 -0.27 9.73
N ASP A 65 7.95 -1.44 9.32
CA ASP A 65 7.31 -2.28 8.30
C ASP A 65 5.86 -2.64 8.68
N ALA A 66 5.59 -2.94 9.95
CA ALA A 66 4.23 -3.20 10.43
C ALA A 66 3.32 -1.97 10.31
N PHE A 67 3.83 -0.77 10.65
CA PHE A 67 3.08 0.48 10.50
C PHE A 67 2.82 0.82 9.03
N VAL A 68 3.84 0.69 8.18
CA VAL A 68 3.71 0.94 6.74
C VAL A 68 2.68 0.00 6.13
N LYS A 69 2.76 -1.32 6.39
CA LYS A 69 1.79 -2.30 5.89
C LYS A 69 0.36 -1.95 6.28
N ARG A 70 0.14 -1.54 7.53
CA ARG A 70 -1.18 -1.11 8.00
C ARG A 70 -1.64 0.16 7.28
N GLY A 71 -0.81 1.19 7.21
CA GLY A 71 -1.14 2.45 6.57
C GLY A 71 -1.46 2.29 5.09
N MET A 72 -0.67 1.49 4.37
CA MET A 72 -0.90 1.17 2.96
C MET A 72 -2.22 0.42 2.74
N ARG A 73 -2.56 -0.52 3.62
CA ARG A 73 -3.86 -1.21 3.55
C ARG A 73 -5.03 -0.23 3.76
N GLU A 74 -4.92 0.66 4.75
CA GLU A 74 -5.92 1.70 5.02
C GLU A 74 -6.07 2.62 3.79
N ARG A 75 -4.96 3.01 3.15
CA ARG A 75 -4.94 3.78 1.91
C ARG A 75 -5.68 3.10 0.75
N ILE A 76 -5.44 1.80 0.53
CA ILE A 76 -6.15 1.01 -0.49
C ILE A 76 -7.66 1.00 -0.23
N VAL A 77 -8.08 0.83 1.03
CA VAL A 77 -9.49 0.84 1.43
C VAL A 77 -10.13 2.21 1.20
N GLU A 78 -9.41 3.29 1.49
CA GLU A 78 -9.90 4.65 1.22
C GLU A 78 -10.10 4.92 -0.26
N GLU A 79 -9.16 4.50 -1.11
CA GLU A 79 -9.29 4.65 -2.57
C GLU A 79 -10.42 3.78 -3.11
N LEU A 80 -10.57 2.54 -2.63
CA LEU A 80 -11.71 1.68 -2.97
C LEU A 80 -13.06 2.34 -2.69
N ARG A 81 -13.19 3.09 -1.59
CA ARG A 81 -14.43 3.81 -1.24
C ARG A 81 -14.72 5.01 -2.14
N LYS A 82 -13.69 5.60 -2.74
CA LYS A 82 -13.79 6.77 -3.64
C LYS A 82 -13.89 6.36 -5.11
N ALA A 83 -13.51 5.12 -5.43
CA ALA A 83 -13.41 4.65 -6.80
C ALA A 83 -14.77 4.63 -7.51
N PRO A 84 -14.83 5.05 -8.80
CA PRO A 84 -16.01 4.89 -9.61
C PRO A 84 -16.28 3.40 -9.88
N GLU A 85 -17.57 3.04 -9.95
CA GLU A 85 -18.03 1.68 -10.33
C GLU A 85 -17.53 1.25 -11.72
#